data_AF-A0A2E4WHM1-F1
#
_entry.id   AF-A0A2E4WHM1-F1
#
_cell.length_a   1.000
_cell.length_b   1.000
_cell.length_c   1.000
_cell.angle_alpha   90.00
_cell.angle_beta   90.00
_cell.angle_gamma   90.00
#
_symmetry.space_group_name_H-M   'P 1'
#
loop_
_entity.id
_entity.type
_entity.pdbx_description
1 polymer ?
#
loop_
_entity_poly.entity_id
_entity_poly.type
_entity_poly.pdbx_seq_one_letter_code
_entity_poly.pdbx_strand_id
1 'polypeptide(L)'
;MQKLKLFIGLCLFTVSTVFANPKYFNQIKKAAKAYRVDASLDKMKIIPDSDGKESFHLTLSSNRNNFEMVMLVGYIAAGQAMKSGVEPAAFFVTVDVPLGEGFRLVTTASKDDLKKLLKGEINTAQFVRKIKYI
;
A
#
# COMPACT_ATOMS: atom_id res chain seq x y z
N MET A 1 -15.42 60.59 -12.21
CA MET A 1 -14.35 59.57 -12.19
C MET A 1 -14.42 58.95 -10.79
N GLN A 2 -14.62 57.66 -10.55
CA GLN A 2 -13.91 56.49 -11.06
C GLN A 2 -14.78 55.26 -10.74
N LYS A 3 -15.12 54.45 -11.74
CA LYS A 3 -15.93 53.22 -11.56
C LYS A 3 -15.04 52.15 -10.90
N LEU A 4 -15.33 51.78 -9.66
CA LEU A 4 -14.66 50.69 -8.96
C LEU A 4 -15.17 49.36 -9.52
N LYS A 5 -14.42 48.75 -10.45
CA LYS A 5 -14.73 47.44 -11.00
C LYS A 5 -14.33 46.36 -9.98
N LEU A 6 -15.33 45.67 -9.45
CA LEU A 6 -15.21 44.49 -8.62
C LEU A 6 -14.65 43.33 -9.48
N PHE A 7 -13.42 42.89 -9.21
CA PHE A 7 -12.83 41.73 -9.87
C PHE A 7 -12.83 40.57 -8.87
N ILE A 8 -13.91 39.79 -8.85
CA ILE A 8 -13.97 38.52 -8.12
C ILE A 8 -13.38 37.45 -9.04
N GLY A 9 -12.08 37.19 -8.86
CA GLY A 9 -11.44 36.02 -9.45
C GLY A 9 -11.87 34.77 -8.71
N LEU A 10 -12.70 33.94 -9.35
CA LEU A 10 -13.09 32.62 -8.87
C LEU A 10 -11.90 31.66 -9.04
N CYS A 11 -11.13 31.45 -7.96
CA CYS A 11 -10.15 30.37 -7.90
C CYS A 11 -10.87 29.02 -7.82
N LEU A 12 -11.07 28.38 -8.98
CA LEU A 12 -11.45 26.97 -9.06
C LEU A 12 -10.24 26.11 -8.65
N PHE A 13 -10.06 25.91 -7.35
CA PHE A 13 -9.20 24.84 -6.86
C PHE A 13 -9.88 23.51 -7.21
N THR A 14 -9.43 22.87 -8.30
CA THR A 14 -9.74 21.47 -8.56
C THR A 14 -9.02 20.63 -7.51
N VAL A 15 -9.65 20.45 -6.35
CA VAL A 15 -9.20 19.46 -5.38
C VAL A 15 -9.45 18.11 -6.03
N SER A 16 -8.43 17.52 -6.65
CA SER A 16 -8.45 16.11 -6.99
C SER A 16 -8.59 15.36 -5.67
N THR A 17 -9.82 14.98 -5.32
CA THR A 17 -10.09 14.09 -4.20
C THR A 17 -9.43 12.77 -4.55
N VAL A 18 -8.16 12.62 -4.14
CA VAL A 18 -7.55 11.31 -4.05
C VAL A 18 -8.49 10.55 -3.13
N PHE A 19 -9.22 9.59 -3.68
CA PHE A 19 -10.03 8.64 -2.92
C PHE A 19 -9.05 7.78 -2.11
N ALA A 20 -8.46 8.37 -1.07
CA ALA A 20 -7.84 7.61 -0.01
C ALA A 20 -8.98 6.77 0.56
N ASN A 21 -8.77 5.46 0.69
CA ASN A 21 -9.67 4.63 1.46
C ASN A 21 -9.12 4.56 2.89
N PRO A 22 -9.48 5.52 3.78
CA PRO A 22 -8.88 5.62 5.10
C PRO A 22 -9.17 4.38 5.94
N LYS A 23 -10.30 3.71 5.71
CA LYS A 23 -10.66 2.47 6.39
C LYS A 23 -9.68 1.34 6.05
N TYR A 24 -9.36 1.19 4.76
CA TYR A 24 -8.39 0.21 4.29
C TYR A 24 -7.00 0.49 4.89
N PHE A 25 -6.50 1.73 4.78
CA PHE A 25 -5.16 2.08 5.29
C PHE A 25 -5.05 1.95 6.81
N ASN A 26 -6.08 2.35 7.55
CA ASN A 26 -6.11 2.17 9.01
C ASN A 26 -6.12 0.70 9.41
N GLN A 27 -6.79 -0.16 8.64
CA GLN A 27 -6.79 -1.60 8.89
C GLN A 27 -5.41 -2.21 8.65
N ILE A 28 -4.67 -1.75 7.63
CA ILE A 28 -3.27 -2.15 7.41
C ILE A 28 -2.41 -1.75 8.60
N LYS A 29 -2.51 -0.49 9.05
CA LYS A 29 -1.75 0.00 10.21
C LYS A 29 -2.03 -0.83 11.46
N LYS A 30 -3.31 -1.15 11.71
CA LYS A 30 -3.72 -2.00 12.85
C LYS A 30 -3.14 -3.41 12.74
N ALA A 31 -3.23 -4.03 11.56
CA ALA A 31 -2.72 -5.37 11.32
C ALA A 31 -1.19 -5.44 11.43
N ALA A 32 -0.46 -4.52 10.80
CA ALA A 32 1.00 -4.47 10.87
C ALA A 32 1.51 -4.23 12.30
N LYS A 33 0.84 -3.37 13.06
CA LYS A 33 1.17 -3.10 14.47
C LYS A 33 1.09 -4.34 15.36
N ALA A 34 0.21 -5.31 15.04
CA ALA A 34 0.14 -6.59 15.77
C ALA A 34 1.45 -7.39 15.68
N TYR A 35 2.25 -7.16 14.64
CA TYR A 35 3.56 -7.76 14.42
C TYR A 35 4.72 -6.82 14.76
N ARG A 36 4.45 -5.70 15.45
CA ARG A 36 5.43 -4.64 15.77
C ARG A 36 6.11 -4.05 14.53
N VAL A 37 5.39 -4.01 13.40
CA VAL A 37 5.81 -3.34 12.18
C VAL A 37 5.06 -2.03 12.07
N ASP A 38 5.78 -0.93 11.98
CA ASP A 38 5.19 0.40 11.83
C ASP A 38 4.87 0.68 10.36
N ALA A 39 3.59 0.89 10.09
CA ALA A 39 3.10 1.29 8.78
C ALA A 39 2.49 2.70 8.88
N SER A 40 2.90 3.59 7.98
CA SER A 40 2.43 4.98 7.95
C SER A 40 1.54 5.25 6.74
N LEU A 41 0.56 6.14 6.91
CA LEU A 41 -0.45 6.44 5.87
C LEU A 41 0.17 7.11 4.63
N ASP A 42 1.20 7.95 4.82
CA ASP A 42 1.94 8.60 3.74
C ASP A 42 2.79 7.63 2.91
N LYS A 43 2.98 6.40 3.42
CA LYS A 43 3.68 5.30 2.74
C LYS A 43 2.72 4.30 2.09
N MET A 44 1.44 4.67 1.98
CA MET A 44 0.39 3.86 1.37
C MET A 44 -0.25 4.60 0.19
N LYS A 45 -0.44 3.91 -0.93
CA LYS A 45 -1.10 4.47 -2.11
C LYS A 45 -1.96 3.43 -2.81
N ILE A 46 -3.07 3.87 -3.39
CA ILE A 46 -3.83 3.10 -4.37
C ILE A 46 -3.66 3.81 -5.70
N ILE A 47 -3.23 3.08 -6.71
CA ILE A 47 -2.95 3.61 -8.05
C ILE A 47 -3.75 2.80 -9.06
N PRO A 48 -4.70 3.42 -9.80
CA PRO A 48 -5.38 2.76 -10.90
C PRO A 48 -4.41 2.54 -12.07
N ASP A 49 -4.50 1.39 -12.73
CA ASP A 49 -3.82 1.13 -14.00
C ASP A 49 -4.62 1.69 -15.20
N SER A 50 -4.10 1.49 -16.42
CA SER A 50 -4.75 1.91 -17.67
C SER A 50 -6.12 1.28 -17.90
N ASP A 51 -6.37 0.11 -17.28
CA ASP A 51 -7.63 -0.64 -17.37
C ASP A 51 -8.58 -0.27 -16.21
N GLY A 52 -8.21 0.69 -15.36
CA GLY A 52 -8.96 1.12 -14.19
C GLY A 52 -8.89 0.14 -13.01
N LYS A 53 -8.02 -0.88 -13.06
CA LYS A 53 -7.81 -1.79 -11.92
C LYS A 53 -6.87 -1.15 -10.93
N GLU A 54 -7.26 -1.18 -9.67
CA GLU A 54 -6.48 -0.60 -8.59
C GLU A 54 -5.31 -1.51 -8.18
N SER A 55 -4.13 -0.92 -8.03
CA SER A 55 -2.96 -1.53 -7.39
C SER A 55 -2.69 -0.84 -6.06
N PHE A 56 -2.41 -1.63 -5.02
CA PHE A 56 -2.04 -1.10 -3.72
C PHE A 56 -0.53 -1.13 -3.52
N HIS A 57 0.03 -0.04 -3.00
CA HIS A 57 1.45 0.14 -2.75
C HIS A 57 1.68 0.47 -1.28
N LEU A 58 2.57 -0.28 -0.64
CA LEU A 58 2.98 -0.10 0.75
C LEU A 58 4.50 -0.06 0.83
N THR A 59 5.04 0.98 1.46
CA THR A 59 6.46 1.03 1.85
C THR A 59 6.59 0.83 3.35
N LEU A 60 7.47 -0.08 3.77
CA LEU A 60 7.81 -0.38 5.15
C LEU A 60 9.32 -0.23 5.33
N SER A 61 9.74 -0.06 6.58
CA SER A 61 11.15 -0.10 6.96
C SER A 61 11.41 -1.35 7.81
N SER A 62 12.58 -1.95 7.64
CA SER A 62 13.00 -3.10 8.43
C SER A 62 14.42 -2.92 8.96
N ASN A 63 14.82 -3.83 9.85
CA ASN A 63 16.23 -4.05 10.14
C ASN A 63 16.85 -4.94 9.06
N ARG A 64 18.18 -5.08 9.09
CA ARG A 64 18.94 -5.92 8.15
C ARG A 64 18.55 -7.40 8.17
N ASN A 65 18.07 -7.90 9.30
CA ASN A 65 17.85 -9.33 9.55
C ASN A 65 16.39 -9.76 9.48
N ASN A 66 15.44 -8.85 9.27
CA ASN A 66 14.01 -9.16 9.32
C ASN A 66 13.22 -8.61 8.12
N PHE A 67 13.89 -8.20 7.06
CA PHE A 67 13.24 -7.60 5.88
C PHE A 67 12.23 -8.55 5.22
N GLU A 68 12.51 -9.86 5.18
CA GLU A 68 11.55 -10.86 4.65
C GLU A 68 10.29 -10.98 5.53
N MET A 69 10.46 -10.95 6.85
CA MET A 69 9.33 -10.96 7.79
C MET A 69 8.49 -9.69 7.62
N VAL A 70 9.12 -8.52 7.53
CA VAL A 70 8.44 -7.24 7.31
C VAL A 70 7.69 -7.24 5.97
N MET A 71 8.29 -7.79 4.91
CA MET A 71 7.63 -7.96 3.61
C MET A 71 6.36 -8.82 3.75
N LEU A 72 6.45 -9.98 4.40
CA LEU A 72 5.31 -10.87 4.63
C LEU A 72 4.22 -10.20 5.48
N VAL A 73 4.60 -9.45 6.52
CA VAL A 73 3.65 -8.65 7.31
C VAL A 73 2.93 -7.63 6.44
N GLY A 74 3.63 -6.97 5.51
CA GLY A 74 3.03 -6.05 4.54
C GLY A 74 1.93 -6.72 3.71
N TYR A 75 2.21 -7.90 3.17
CA TYR A 75 1.22 -8.67 2.42
C TYR A 75 0.05 -9.12 3.29
N ILE A 76 0.31 -9.72 4.44
CA ILE A 76 -0.74 -10.19 5.36
C ILE A 76 -1.63 -9.01 5.80
N ALA A 77 -1.04 -7.86 6.14
CA ALA A 77 -1.77 -6.68 6.55
C ALA A 77 -2.66 -6.13 5.42
N ALA A 78 -2.11 -5.99 4.21
CA ALA A 78 -2.87 -5.57 3.03
C ALA A 78 -4.00 -6.54 2.71
N GLY A 79 -3.73 -7.83 2.79
CA GLY A 79 -4.71 -8.87 2.54
C GLY A 79 -5.85 -8.87 3.56
N GLN A 80 -5.53 -8.76 4.85
CA GLN A 80 -6.53 -8.63 5.92
C GLN A 80 -7.37 -7.37 5.75
N ALA A 81 -6.75 -6.28 5.29
CA ALA A 81 -7.44 -5.02 5.05
C ALA A 81 -8.50 -5.11 3.95
N MET A 82 -8.44 -6.09 3.04
CA MET A 82 -9.49 -6.29 2.03
C MET A 82 -10.89 -6.45 2.62
N LYS A 83 -10.99 -6.94 3.87
CA LYS A 83 -12.25 -7.01 4.63
C LYS A 83 -12.93 -5.64 4.83
N SER A 84 -12.23 -4.53 4.56
CA SER A 84 -12.80 -3.18 4.61
C SER A 84 -13.63 -2.82 3.37
N GLY A 85 -13.60 -3.63 2.31
CA GLY A 85 -14.33 -3.42 1.06
C GLY A 85 -13.47 -2.99 -0.14
N VAL A 86 -12.15 -2.87 0.02
CA VAL A 86 -11.22 -2.55 -1.08
C VAL A 86 -10.48 -3.82 -1.46
N GLU A 87 -10.52 -4.20 -2.74
CA GLU A 87 -9.84 -5.38 -3.23
C GLU A 87 -8.95 -5.05 -4.44
N PRO A 88 -7.75 -4.48 -4.23
CA PRO A 88 -6.80 -4.19 -5.29
C PRO A 88 -6.48 -5.44 -6.10
N ALA A 89 -6.27 -5.29 -7.41
CA ALA A 89 -5.89 -6.39 -8.28
C ALA A 89 -4.47 -6.89 -8.00
N ALA A 90 -3.58 -5.99 -7.61
CA ALA A 90 -2.17 -6.26 -7.31
C ALA A 90 -1.71 -5.51 -6.06
N PHE A 91 -0.72 -6.09 -5.38
CA PHE A 91 -0.18 -5.61 -4.11
C PHE A 91 1.33 -5.49 -4.22
N PHE A 92 1.82 -4.27 -4.08
CA PHE A 92 3.24 -3.94 -4.09
C PHE A 92 3.70 -3.66 -2.67
N VAL A 93 4.66 -4.43 -2.19
CA VAL A 93 5.31 -4.22 -0.89
C VAL A 93 6.76 -3.87 -1.15
N THR A 94 7.13 -2.69 -0.67
CA THR A 94 8.49 -2.19 -0.68
C THR A 94 9.03 -2.24 0.74
N VAL A 95 10.23 -2.77 0.94
CA VAL A 95 10.93 -2.76 2.22
C VAL A 95 12.24 -2.01 2.07
N ASP A 96 12.37 -0.88 2.77
CA ASP A 96 13.61 -0.13 2.90
C ASP A 96 14.45 -0.76 4.02
N VAL A 97 15.68 -1.19 3.70
CA VAL A 97 16.60 -1.90 4.59
C VAL A 97 17.89 -1.10 4.73
N PRO A 98 18.39 -0.87 5.97
CA PRO A 98 19.58 -0.05 6.21
C PRO A 98 20.87 -0.85 5.93
N LEU A 99 21.06 -1.32 4.69
CA LEU A 99 22.22 -2.09 4.23
C LEU A 99 23.04 -1.25 3.24
N GLY A 100 24.31 -0.98 3.57
CA GLY A 100 25.20 -0.16 2.74
C GLY A 100 24.64 1.24 2.50
N GLU A 101 24.57 1.65 1.23
CA GLU A 101 24.01 2.93 0.77
C GLU A 101 22.46 2.96 0.79
N GLY A 102 21.82 1.86 1.18
CA GLY A 102 20.37 1.68 1.17
C GLY A 102 19.99 0.54 0.25
N PHE A 103 19.41 -0.52 0.82
CA PHE A 103 18.82 -1.61 0.05
C PHE A 103 17.32 -1.48 0.08
N ARG A 104 16.67 -1.65 -1.07
CA ARG A 104 15.23 -1.54 -1.20
C ARG A 104 14.70 -2.76 -1.93
N LEU A 105 13.93 -3.55 -1.21
CA LEU A 105 13.27 -4.73 -1.75
C LEU A 105 11.91 -4.32 -2.29
N VAL A 106 11.69 -4.43 -3.60
CA VAL A 106 10.38 -4.16 -4.21
C VAL A 106 9.79 -5.49 -4.69
N THR A 107 8.58 -5.77 -4.24
CA THR A 107 7.90 -7.03 -4.54
C THR A 107 6.45 -6.84 -4.91
N THR A 108 5.90 -7.76 -5.71
CA THR A 108 4.49 -7.76 -6.08
C THR A 108 3.83 -9.13 -5.96
N ALA A 109 2.55 -9.15 -5.61
CA ALA A 109 1.70 -10.34 -5.59
C ALA A 109 0.30 -10.04 -6.12
N SER A 110 -0.34 -11.06 -6.70
CA SER A 110 -1.72 -10.96 -7.18
C SER A 110 -2.73 -11.03 -6.04
N LYS A 111 -3.93 -10.47 -6.25
CA LYS A 111 -5.06 -10.65 -5.35
C LYS A 111 -5.36 -12.12 -5.05
N ASP A 112 -5.32 -12.96 -6.06
CA ASP A 112 -5.70 -14.37 -5.92
C ASP A 112 -4.70 -15.13 -5.06
N ASP A 113 -3.40 -14.92 -5.26
CA ASP A 113 -2.37 -15.54 -4.41
C ASP A 113 -2.47 -15.05 -2.97
N LEU A 114 -2.78 -13.77 -2.77
CA LEU A 114 -2.98 -13.23 -1.43
C LEU A 114 -4.22 -13.80 -0.74
N LYS A 115 -5.34 -13.97 -1.48
CA LYS A 115 -6.54 -14.65 -0.96
C LYS A 115 -6.26 -16.10 -0.57
N LYS A 116 -5.49 -16.84 -1.38
CA LYS A 116 -5.06 -18.22 -1.07
C LYS A 116 -4.27 -18.27 0.24
N LEU A 117 -3.33 -17.34 0.44
CA LEU A 117 -2.57 -17.23 1.69
C LEU A 117 -3.49 -17.01 2.89
N LEU A 118 -4.43 -16.05 2.80
CA LEU A 118 -5.32 -15.70 3.92
C LEU A 118 -6.32 -16.81 4.27
N LYS A 119 -6.72 -17.62 3.28
CA LYS A 119 -7.60 -18.77 3.49
C LYS A 119 -6.84 -20.00 4.01
N GLY A 120 -5.51 -19.95 4.06
CA GLY A 120 -4.67 -21.09 4.43
C GLY A 120 -4.57 -22.16 3.33
N GLU A 121 -4.98 -21.86 2.10
CA GLU A 121 -4.86 -22.77 0.95
C GLU A 121 -3.39 -22.92 0.52
N ILE A 122 -2.57 -21.90 0.77
CA ILE A 122 -1.11 -21.96 0.67
C ILE A 122 -0.47 -21.41 1.95
N ASN A 123 0.68 -21.95 2.32
CA ASN A 123 1.47 -21.42 3.43
C ASN A 123 2.38 -20.26 2.99
N THR A 124 3.05 -19.62 3.95
CA THR A 124 3.96 -18.49 3.68
C THR A 124 5.10 -18.86 2.76
N ALA A 125 5.71 -20.04 2.89
CA ALA A 125 6.80 -20.48 2.03
C ALA A 125 6.34 -20.66 0.57
N GLN A 126 5.16 -21.23 0.35
CA GLN A 126 4.54 -21.35 -0.97
C GLN A 126 4.16 -19.98 -1.54
N PHE A 127 3.68 -19.07 -0.70
CA PHE A 127 3.36 -17.70 -1.11
C PHE A 127 4.61 -16.93 -1.55
N VAL A 128 5.72 -17.01 -0.79
CA VAL A 128 7.00 -16.35 -1.17
C VAL A 128 7.47 -16.78 -2.56
N ARG A 129 7.31 -18.05 -2.92
CA ARG A 129 7.65 -18.55 -4.27
C ARG A 129 6.79 -17.97 -5.39
N LYS A 130 5.65 -17.34 -5.06
CA LYS A 130 4.73 -16.70 -6.01
C LYS A 130 4.92 -15.18 -6.06
N ILE A 131 5.58 -14.60 -5.06
CA ILE A 131 5.95 -13.19 -5.06
C ILE A 131 6.96 -12.95 -6.19
N LYS A 132 6.80 -11.85 -6.91
CA LYS A 132 7.75 -11.40 -7.92
C LYS A 132 8.59 -10.25 -7.38
N TYR A 133 9.90 -10.32 -7.59
CA TYR A 133 10.86 -9.28 -7.25
C TYR A 133 11.01 -8.35 -8.46
N ILE A 134 11.06 -7.03 -8.23
CA ILE A 134 11.12 -5.98 -9.26
C ILE A 134 12.36 -5.12 -9.03
#